data_AF-A0A813MN67-F1
#
_entry.id   AF-A0A813MN67-F1
#
_cell.length_a   1.000
_cell.length_b   1.000
_cell.length_c   1.000
_cell.angle_alpha   90.00
_cell.angle_beta   90.00
_cell.angle_gamma   90.00
#
_symmetry.space_group_name_H-M   'P 1'
#
loop_
_entity.id
_entity.type
_entity.pdbx_description
1 polymer ?
#
loop_
_entity_poly.entity_id
_entity_poly.type
_entity_poly.pdbx_seq_one_letter_code
_entity_poly.pdbx_strand_id
1 'polypeptide(L)'
;MKILSGSPQADKPHTPVISLDWTECLDKRPTDRTSDDLDTIFSKLKDVKAFEKFHPLLIQQLCYYSYFENLEKGVTLFRTGDLGANWFAILSGNVDVCVPAENGKGHTLICTLEAGAAFGESILYDTPRNATVITSSIVMLLRVEQKDFKILWERNKQYMHGVITSLSRLTNTLDPKRRASEFDPSLLPQVVSSKFFKDDPTRNPALPIVPAASVRIQHAAYVLRTCILGKAPQMIRDRKYHLKMHRSCLVGSEMVDWLIHQSPIVHSRSQAVGMWQALLEEAAIAHVSQEHYFKDKYLFYRFSGDEDGKLTKPGPSEQNVCEEQLNDVIVTLAQVGPDAMLRMILRKPPHERTIDDLEIIYDELLHVKALSHLSSLVKRELASVLIFEAHPFKGE
;
A
#
# COMPACT_ATOMS: atom_id res chain seq x y z
N MET A 1 40.26 66.07 3.24
CA MET A 1 39.31 66.47 2.19
C MET A 1 39.89 66.08 0.83
N LYS A 2 39.54 64.90 0.30
CA LYS A 2 39.39 64.57 -1.13
C LYS A 2 39.06 63.07 -1.27
N ILE A 3 38.16 62.81 -2.21
CA ILE A 3 37.41 61.57 -2.48
C ILE A 3 37.91 60.99 -3.82
N LEU A 4 37.70 59.68 -4.02
CA LEU A 4 37.66 58.89 -5.28
C LEU A 4 39.04 58.40 -5.79
N SER A 5 39.22 57.15 -6.22
CA SER A 5 38.32 56.21 -6.90
C SER A 5 38.79 54.76 -6.71
N GLY A 6 37.87 53.86 -6.39
CA GLY A 6 38.07 52.41 -6.44
C GLY A 6 37.40 51.86 -7.69
N SER A 7 38.16 51.17 -8.53
CA SER A 7 37.64 50.40 -9.68
C SER A 7 36.99 49.11 -9.18
N PRO A 8 35.85 48.66 -9.73
CA PRO A 8 35.23 47.43 -9.32
C PRO A 8 36.01 46.24 -9.87
N GLN A 9 36.48 45.38 -8.97
CA GLN A 9 37.04 44.08 -9.31
C GLN A 9 35.90 43.24 -9.90
N ALA A 10 36.00 42.92 -11.20
CA ALA A 10 35.03 42.07 -11.88
C ALA A 10 34.99 40.70 -11.18
N ASP A 11 33.82 40.35 -10.66
CA ASP A 11 33.50 39.00 -10.21
C ASP A 11 33.82 38.01 -11.34
N LYS A 12 34.70 37.04 -11.03
CA LYS A 12 34.87 35.87 -11.87
C LYS A 12 33.52 35.13 -11.90
N PRO A 13 33.04 34.64 -13.05
CA PRO A 13 31.83 33.85 -13.08
C PRO A 13 32.04 32.62 -12.20
N HIS A 14 31.19 32.47 -11.19
CA HIS A 14 31.03 31.22 -10.45
C HIS A 14 30.74 30.13 -11.49
N THR A 15 31.69 29.22 -11.68
CA THR A 15 31.45 27.96 -12.37
C THR A 15 30.26 27.30 -11.69
N PRO A 16 29.19 26.93 -12.43
CA PRO A 16 28.08 26.23 -11.83
C PRO A 16 28.62 24.91 -11.28
N VAL A 17 28.39 24.67 -9.99
CA VAL A 17 28.58 23.34 -9.39
C VAL A 17 27.68 22.41 -10.19
N ILE A 18 28.30 21.55 -11.01
CA ILE A 18 27.60 20.51 -11.74
C ILE A 18 27.01 19.60 -10.67
N SER A 19 25.71 19.73 -10.44
CA SER A 19 24.92 18.73 -9.73
C SER A 19 25.10 17.43 -10.53
N LEU A 20 25.96 16.52 -10.06
CA LEU A 20 26.11 15.20 -10.68
C LEU A 20 24.73 14.56 -10.78
N ASP A 21 24.36 14.12 -11.99
CA ASP A 21 23.17 13.31 -12.15
C ASP A 21 23.44 11.96 -11.48
N TRP A 22 22.57 11.54 -10.56
CA TRP A 22 22.72 10.30 -9.79
C TRP A 22 22.86 9.06 -10.70
N THR A 23 22.39 9.14 -11.95
CA THR A 23 22.61 8.12 -12.99
C THR A 23 24.07 8.04 -13.42
N GLU A 24 24.79 9.17 -13.54
CA GLU A 24 26.23 9.17 -13.84
C GLU A 24 27.04 8.53 -12.71
N CYS A 25 26.59 8.68 -11.46
CA CYS A 25 27.17 7.96 -10.32
C CYS A 25 26.96 6.44 -10.43
N LEU A 26 25.83 5.99 -10.98
CA LEU A 26 25.54 4.56 -11.20
C LEU A 26 26.24 3.99 -12.45
N ASP A 27 26.65 4.83 -13.40
CA ASP A 27 27.47 4.41 -14.56
C ASP A 27 28.91 4.02 -14.14
N LYS A 28 29.39 4.56 -13.01
CA LYS A 28 30.65 4.12 -12.39
C LYS A 28 30.52 2.68 -11.89
N ARG A 29 31.62 1.93 -11.99
CA ARG A 29 31.69 0.58 -11.39
C ARG A 29 31.53 0.69 -9.86
N PRO A 30 30.91 -0.30 -9.19
CA PRO A 30 30.77 -0.33 -7.73
C PRO A 30 32.06 0.00 -6.96
N THR A 31 33.22 -0.48 -7.43
CA THR A 31 34.53 -0.25 -6.81
C THR A 31 35.06 1.17 -6.96
N ASP A 32 34.53 1.92 -7.93
CA ASP A 32 35.02 3.24 -8.31
C ASP A 32 34.11 4.36 -7.77
N ARG A 33 33.02 4.01 -7.06
CA ARG A 33 32.09 4.95 -6.44
C ARG A 33 32.67 5.52 -5.15
N THR A 34 32.69 6.85 -5.04
CA THR A 34 33.10 7.56 -3.83
C THR A 34 31.96 7.62 -2.80
N SER A 35 32.25 8.09 -1.58
CA SER A 35 31.18 8.35 -0.59
C SER A 35 30.17 9.37 -1.13
N ASP A 36 30.63 10.42 -1.79
CA ASP A 36 29.78 11.46 -2.37
C ASP A 36 28.87 10.91 -3.48
N ASP A 37 29.39 9.97 -4.29
CA ASP A 37 28.57 9.26 -5.29
C ASP A 37 27.45 8.48 -4.62
N LEU A 38 27.78 7.72 -3.57
CA LEU A 38 26.80 6.92 -2.84
C LEU A 38 25.75 7.78 -2.14
N ASP A 39 26.14 8.90 -1.55
CA ASP A 39 25.22 9.84 -0.91
C ASP A 39 24.28 10.49 -1.93
N THR A 40 24.80 10.82 -3.11
CA THR A 40 24.01 11.37 -4.23
C THR A 40 22.97 10.35 -4.72
N ILE A 41 23.39 9.09 -4.95
CA ILE A 41 22.50 8.01 -5.36
C ILE A 41 21.44 7.76 -4.28
N PHE A 42 21.85 7.65 -3.01
CA PHE A 42 20.97 7.36 -1.90
C PHE A 42 19.91 8.45 -1.72
N SER A 43 20.33 9.72 -1.79
CA SER A 43 19.42 10.87 -1.71
C SER A 43 18.34 10.81 -2.77
N LYS A 44 18.65 10.28 -3.96
CA LYS A 44 17.63 10.09 -5.00
C LYS A 44 16.77 8.85 -4.76
N LEU A 45 17.38 7.70 -4.52
CA LEU A 45 16.65 6.42 -4.43
C LEU A 45 15.69 6.37 -3.24
N LYS A 46 16.01 7.00 -2.10
CA LYS A 46 15.13 7.03 -0.93
C LYS A 46 13.78 7.72 -1.20
N ASP A 47 13.77 8.69 -2.13
CA ASP A 47 12.59 9.49 -2.47
C ASP A 47 11.80 8.89 -3.66
N VAL A 48 12.33 7.83 -4.29
CA VAL A 48 11.59 7.12 -5.34
C VAL A 48 10.54 6.24 -4.66
N LYS A 49 9.27 6.48 -4.98
CA LYS A 49 8.10 5.72 -4.47
C LYS A 49 8.28 4.19 -4.55
N ALA A 50 9.03 3.73 -5.55
CA ALA A 50 9.41 2.34 -5.73
C ALA A 50 10.11 1.71 -4.50
N PHE A 51 10.86 2.49 -3.72
CA PHE A 51 11.64 2.01 -2.58
C PHE A 51 11.00 2.27 -1.21
N GLU A 52 9.76 2.78 -1.13
CA GLU A 52 9.05 2.95 0.15
C GLU A 52 8.96 1.63 0.96
N LYS A 53 8.96 0.48 0.25
CA LYS A 53 8.93 -0.86 0.86
C LYS A 53 10.31 -1.40 1.26
N PHE A 54 11.39 -0.75 0.86
CA PHE A 54 12.75 -1.19 1.14
C PHE A 54 13.27 -0.52 2.41
N HIS A 55 13.91 -1.32 3.29
CA HIS A 55 14.57 -0.76 4.46
C HIS A 55 15.75 0.16 4.04
N PRO A 56 15.98 1.31 4.70
CA PRO A 56 17.04 2.26 4.30
C PRO A 56 18.43 1.64 4.18
N LEU A 57 18.79 0.71 5.08
CA LEU A 57 20.06 -0.03 5.00
C LEU A 57 20.19 -0.84 3.70
N LEU A 58 19.09 -1.42 3.22
CA LEU A 58 19.10 -2.17 1.96
C LEU A 58 19.26 -1.23 0.77
N ILE A 59 18.60 -0.07 0.79
CA ILE A 59 18.76 0.97 -0.25
C ILE A 59 20.23 1.42 -0.31
N GLN A 60 20.86 1.67 0.84
CA GLN A 60 22.27 2.08 0.90
C GLN A 60 23.20 1.05 0.27
N GLN A 61 22.96 -0.24 0.53
CA GLN A 61 23.76 -1.30 -0.10
C GLN A 61 23.46 -1.46 -1.59
N LEU A 62 22.20 -1.26 -2.02
CA LEU A 62 21.85 -1.22 -3.45
C LEU A 62 22.58 -0.07 -4.17
N CYS A 63 22.75 1.10 -3.53
CA CYS A 63 23.55 2.20 -4.10
C CYS A 63 24.98 1.76 -4.41
N TYR A 64 25.53 0.82 -3.64
CA TYR A 64 26.87 0.28 -3.86
C TYR A 64 26.90 -0.79 -4.96
N TYR A 65 26.02 -1.79 -4.90
CA TYR A 65 26.12 -2.99 -5.78
C TYR A 65 25.38 -2.89 -7.12
N SER A 66 24.47 -1.93 -7.29
CA SER A 66 23.59 -1.89 -8.47
C SER A 66 24.20 -1.14 -9.66
N TYR A 67 23.73 -1.46 -10.85
CA TYR A 67 23.93 -0.74 -12.10
C TYR A 67 22.60 -0.13 -12.55
N PHE A 68 22.66 1.00 -13.24
CA PHE A 68 21.48 1.62 -13.84
C PHE A 68 21.27 1.08 -15.26
N GLU A 69 20.03 0.80 -15.62
CA GLU A 69 19.64 0.41 -16.98
C GLU A 69 18.44 1.26 -17.41
N ASN A 70 18.50 1.84 -18.61
CA ASN A 70 17.40 2.53 -19.25
C ASN A 70 17.03 1.82 -20.55
N LEU A 71 15.90 1.13 -20.55
CA LEU A 71 15.49 0.23 -21.63
C LEU A 71 14.25 0.78 -22.35
N GLU A 72 14.26 0.70 -23.68
CA GLU A 72 13.10 1.01 -24.51
C GLU A 72 11.99 -0.04 -24.36
N LYS A 73 10.80 0.27 -24.89
CA LYS A 73 9.68 -0.67 -24.95
C LYS A 73 9.97 -1.84 -25.90
N GLY A 74 9.60 -3.06 -25.49
CA GLY A 74 9.74 -4.28 -26.28
C GLY A 74 11.06 -5.04 -26.07
N VAL A 75 11.93 -4.57 -25.18
CA VAL A 75 13.20 -5.22 -24.83
C VAL A 75 12.91 -6.44 -23.96
N THR A 76 13.45 -7.61 -24.33
CA THR A 76 13.37 -8.83 -23.53
C THR A 76 14.54 -8.89 -22.55
N LEU A 77 14.27 -8.84 -21.24
CA LEU A 77 15.32 -8.89 -20.22
C LEU A 77 15.91 -10.31 -20.08
N PHE A 78 15.06 -11.32 -20.13
CA PHE A 78 15.43 -12.74 -20.12
C PHE A 78 14.27 -13.60 -20.58
N ARG A 79 14.54 -14.82 -21.04
CA ARG A 79 13.53 -15.79 -21.47
C ARG A 79 13.35 -16.91 -20.46
N THR A 80 12.18 -17.52 -20.51
CA THR A 80 11.88 -18.74 -19.74
C THR A 80 12.90 -19.83 -20.07
N GLY A 81 13.43 -20.50 -19.05
CA GLY A 81 14.42 -21.56 -19.18
C GLY A 81 15.88 -21.09 -19.14
N ASP A 82 16.14 -19.79 -19.32
CA ASP A 82 17.51 -19.26 -19.24
C ASP A 82 18.06 -19.33 -17.81
N LEU A 83 19.36 -19.55 -17.66
CA LEU A 83 20.04 -19.30 -16.39
C LEU A 83 20.26 -17.80 -16.25
N GLY A 84 19.59 -17.19 -15.27
CA GLY A 84 19.69 -15.76 -15.00
C GLY A 84 21.02 -15.38 -14.33
N ALA A 85 21.57 -14.22 -14.70
CA ALA A 85 22.77 -13.66 -14.07
C ALA A 85 22.52 -12.41 -13.21
N ASN A 86 21.30 -11.86 -13.26
CA ASN A 86 20.99 -10.56 -12.68
C ASN A 86 19.64 -10.54 -11.96
N TRP A 87 19.54 -9.75 -10.91
CA TRP A 87 18.29 -9.37 -10.26
C TRP A 87 17.96 -7.92 -10.62
N PHE A 88 16.66 -7.57 -10.63
CA PHE A 88 16.20 -6.27 -11.08
C PHE A 88 15.21 -5.64 -10.09
N ALA A 89 15.28 -4.32 -9.94
CA ALA A 89 14.26 -3.48 -9.31
C ALA A 89 13.78 -2.40 -10.28
N ILE A 90 12.47 -2.20 -10.37
CA ILE A 90 11.87 -1.24 -11.30
C ILE A 90 11.81 0.14 -10.65
N LEU A 91 12.54 1.10 -11.22
CA LEU A 91 12.54 2.51 -10.80
C LEU A 91 11.36 3.26 -11.41
N SER A 92 11.12 3.03 -12.70
CA SER A 92 10.04 3.65 -13.47
C SER A 92 9.68 2.76 -14.67
N GLY A 93 8.45 2.86 -15.14
CA GLY A 93 7.92 2.05 -16.24
C GLY A 93 7.36 0.69 -15.78
N ASN A 94 7.04 -0.14 -16.78
CA ASN A 94 6.32 -1.39 -16.63
C ASN A 94 6.99 -2.51 -17.45
N VAL A 95 6.97 -3.74 -16.91
CA VAL A 95 7.41 -4.96 -17.61
C VAL A 95 6.32 -6.03 -17.55
N ASP A 96 6.16 -6.77 -18.63
CA ASP A 96 5.22 -7.87 -18.77
C ASP A 96 5.93 -9.19 -18.48
N VAL A 97 5.30 -10.02 -17.64
CA VAL A 97 5.76 -11.36 -17.28
C VAL A 97 4.93 -12.37 -18.05
N CYS A 98 5.57 -13.12 -18.94
CA CYS A 98 4.90 -14.03 -19.85
C CYS A 98 5.44 -15.46 -19.75
N VAL A 99 4.59 -16.45 -19.97
CA VAL A 99 4.99 -17.86 -20.13
C VAL A 99 4.68 -18.35 -21.54
N PRO A 100 5.36 -19.39 -22.04
CA PRO A 100 5.00 -20.02 -23.31
C PRO A 100 3.54 -20.49 -23.26
N ALA A 101 2.74 -20.17 -24.28
CA ALA A 101 1.35 -20.61 -24.35
C ALA A 101 1.28 -22.14 -24.51
N GLU A 102 0.29 -22.79 -23.89
CA GLU A 102 0.12 -24.26 -23.92
C GLU A 102 -0.03 -24.83 -25.35
N ASN A 103 -0.52 -24.01 -26.29
CA ASN A 103 -0.69 -24.36 -27.70
C ASN A 103 0.60 -24.27 -28.53
N GLY A 104 1.73 -23.92 -27.91
CA GLY A 104 3.03 -23.75 -28.56
C GLY A 104 3.14 -22.55 -29.50
N LYS A 105 2.14 -21.66 -29.56
CA LYS A 105 2.13 -20.46 -30.39
C LYS A 105 2.00 -19.20 -29.53
N GLY A 106 3.12 -18.51 -29.36
CA GLY A 106 3.18 -17.22 -28.70
C GLY A 106 3.37 -17.33 -27.18
N HIS A 107 3.04 -16.24 -26.50
CA HIS A 107 3.24 -16.07 -25.07
C HIS A 107 1.93 -15.69 -24.39
N THR A 108 1.64 -16.29 -23.25
CA THR A 108 0.54 -15.90 -22.38
C THR A 108 1.06 -14.88 -21.36
N LEU A 109 0.47 -13.68 -21.34
CA LEU A 109 0.74 -12.67 -20.32
C LEU A 109 0.17 -13.15 -18.97
N ILE A 110 1.01 -13.23 -17.95
CA ILE A 110 0.61 -13.61 -16.58
C ILE A 110 0.26 -12.37 -15.77
N CYS A 111 1.15 -11.37 -15.78
CA CYS A 111 0.95 -10.12 -15.09
C CYS A 111 1.90 -9.05 -15.64
N THR A 112 1.64 -7.80 -15.27
CA THR A 112 2.54 -6.66 -15.51
C THR A 112 3.10 -6.21 -14.16
N LEU A 113 4.43 -6.13 -14.05
CA LEU A 113 5.12 -5.55 -12.91
C LEU A 113 5.42 -4.08 -13.18
N GLU A 114 5.36 -3.27 -12.12
CA GLU A 114 5.48 -1.82 -12.21
C GLU A 114 6.56 -1.29 -11.27
N ALA A 115 6.86 0.01 -11.35
CA ALA A 115 7.76 0.71 -10.43
C ALA A 115 7.52 0.30 -8.95
N GLY A 116 8.58 -0.12 -8.28
CA GLY A 116 8.56 -0.66 -6.91
C GLY A 116 8.51 -2.17 -6.81
N ALA A 117 8.23 -2.88 -7.91
CA ALA A 117 8.43 -4.31 -7.98
C ALA A 117 9.91 -4.66 -8.16
N ALA A 118 10.30 -5.78 -7.57
CA ALA A 118 11.61 -6.41 -7.75
C ALA A 118 11.43 -7.88 -8.14
N PHE A 119 12.27 -8.35 -9.07
CA PHE A 119 12.14 -9.69 -9.66
C PHE A 119 13.48 -10.27 -10.10
N GLY A 120 13.50 -11.58 -10.37
CA GLY A 120 14.68 -12.28 -10.86
C GLY A 120 15.51 -12.95 -9.75
N GLU A 121 14.88 -13.21 -8.61
CA GLU A 121 15.44 -13.87 -7.44
C GLU A 121 15.86 -15.33 -7.66
N SER A 122 15.45 -15.94 -8.78
CA SER A 122 15.80 -17.32 -9.17
C SER A 122 17.33 -17.56 -9.19
N ILE A 123 18.11 -16.49 -9.38
CA ILE A 123 19.57 -16.50 -9.35
C ILE A 123 20.16 -16.84 -7.96
N LEU A 124 19.41 -16.68 -6.87
CA LEU A 124 19.89 -17.07 -5.53
C LEU A 124 20.15 -18.56 -5.43
N TYR A 125 19.38 -19.35 -6.17
CA TYR A 125 19.39 -20.82 -6.12
C TYR A 125 19.88 -21.44 -7.44
N ASP A 126 20.44 -20.63 -8.33
CA ASP A 126 20.90 -21.07 -9.66
C ASP A 126 19.79 -21.79 -10.46
N THR A 127 18.55 -21.33 -10.26
CA THR A 127 17.36 -21.90 -10.90
C THR A 127 17.06 -21.18 -12.23
N PRO A 128 16.70 -21.93 -13.29
CA PRO A 128 16.25 -21.36 -14.55
C PRO A 128 15.09 -20.36 -14.37
N ARG A 129 14.97 -19.40 -15.28
CA ARG A 129 13.87 -18.43 -15.30
C ARG A 129 12.54 -19.14 -15.54
N ASN A 130 11.55 -18.88 -14.69
CA ASN A 130 10.21 -19.47 -14.81
C ASN A 130 9.30 -18.73 -15.80
N ALA A 131 9.70 -17.52 -16.21
CA ALA A 131 8.95 -16.68 -17.13
C ALA A 131 9.91 -15.86 -18.01
N THR A 132 9.37 -15.39 -19.13
CA THR A 132 9.99 -14.40 -20.02
C THR A 132 9.54 -13.02 -19.57
N VAL A 133 10.46 -12.07 -19.44
CA VAL A 133 10.13 -10.70 -19.00
C VAL A 133 10.49 -9.70 -20.09
N ILE A 134 9.51 -8.88 -20.48
CA ILE A 134 9.61 -7.96 -21.62
C ILE A 134 9.17 -6.56 -21.17
N THR A 135 9.87 -5.50 -21.55
CA THR A 135 9.44 -4.12 -21.24
C THR A 135 8.16 -3.75 -22.01
N SER A 136 7.12 -3.28 -21.32
CA SER A 136 5.86 -2.84 -21.94
C SER A 136 5.75 -1.31 -22.05
N SER A 137 6.65 -0.59 -21.41
CA SER A 137 6.93 0.85 -21.60
C SER A 137 8.45 1.11 -21.73
N ILE A 138 8.87 2.37 -21.76
CA ILE A 138 10.26 2.73 -21.41
C ILE A 138 10.43 2.42 -19.91
N VAL A 139 11.52 1.76 -19.53
CA VAL A 139 11.74 1.26 -18.17
C VAL A 139 13.12 1.67 -17.68
N MET A 140 13.16 2.22 -16.46
CA MET A 140 14.39 2.45 -15.71
C MET A 140 14.51 1.38 -14.63
N LEU A 141 15.66 0.70 -14.56
CA LEU A 141 15.90 -0.40 -13.64
C LEU A 141 17.19 -0.19 -12.84
N LEU A 142 17.21 -0.73 -11.62
CA LEU A 142 18.46 -1.14 -10.98
C LEU A 142 18.69 -2.61 -11.26
N ARG A 143 19.88 -2.92 -11.78
CA ARG A 143 20.37 -4.28 -12.03
C ARG A 143 21.44 -4.63 -11.01
N VAL A 144 21.32 -5.78 -10.35
CA VAL A 144 22.36 -6.30 -9.44
C VAL A 144 22.82 -7.65 -9.95
N GLU A 145 24.14 -7.84 -10.06
CA GLU A 145 24.71 -9.11 -10.48
C GLU A 145 24.50 -10.20 -9.42
N GLN A 146 24.42 -11.47 -9.86
CA GLN A 146 24.14 -12.60 -8.97
C GLN A 146 25.08 -12.70 -7.77
N LYS A 147 26.39 -12.51 -7.97
CA LYS A 147 27.40 -12.60 -6.89
C LYS A 147 27.10 -11.60 -5.77
N ASP A 148 26.73 -10.38 -6.14
CA ASP A 148 26.47 -9.28 -5.21
C ASP A 148 25.08 -9.41 -4.59
N PHE A 149 24.12 -9.90 -5.37
CA PHE A 149 22.77 -10.18 -4.88
C PHE A 149 22.76 -11.29 -3.83
N LYS A 150 23.60 -12.34 -3.97
CA LYS A 150 23.77 -13.38 -2.94
C LYS A 150 24.29 -12.77 -1.63
N ILE A 151 25.28 -11.87 -1.69
CA ILE A 151 25.81 -11.15 -0.51
C ILE A 151 24.73 -10.27 0.14
N LEU A 152 23.99 -9.51 -0.66
CA LEU A 152 22.87 -8.67 -0.19
C LEU A 152 21.80 -9.51 0.52
N TRP A 153 21.43 -10.65 -0.06
CA TRP A 153 20.41 -11.55 0.48
C TRP A 153 20.83 -12.15 1.83
N GLU A 154 22.05 -12.67 1.93
CA GLU A 154 22.58 -13.26 3.17
C GLU A 154 22.61 -12.27 4.34
N ARG A 155 23.00 -11.02 4.07
CA ARG A 155 23.11 -9.97 5.08
C ARG A 155 21.78 -9.34 5.49
N ASN A 156 20.76 -9.41 4.63
CA ASN A 156 19.52 -8.61 4.78
C ASN A 156 18.24 -9.42 4.59
N LYS A 157 18.30 -10.74 4.77
CA LYS A 157 17.16 -11.64 4.55
C LYS A 157 15.86 -11.14 5.22
N GLN A 158 15.98 -10.58 6.42
CA GLN A 158 14.86 -10.00 7.18
C GLN A 158 14.20 -8.78 6.51
N TYR A 159 14.97 -7.97 5.77
CA TYR A 159 14.47 -6.76 5.09
C TYR A 159 13.98 -7.02 3.67
N MET A 160 14.32 -8.16 3.08
CA MET A 160 13.88 -8.52 1.72
C MET A 160 12.55 -9.29 1.69
N HIS A 161 12.04 -9.71 2.85
CA HIS A 161 10.78 -10.42 2.96
C HIS A 161 9.59 -9.48 2.64
N GLY A 162 8.87 -9.74 1.55
CA GLY A 162 7.73 -8.93 1.10
C GLY A 162 8.05 -7.91 -0.01
N VAL A 163 9.34 -7.76 -0.35
CA VAL A 163 9.83 -6.89 -1.43
C VAL A 163 10.07 -7.67 -2.73
N ILE A 164 10.59 -8.89 -2.61
CA ILE A 164 10.84 -9.75 -3.76
C ILE A 164 9.52 -10.36 -4.25
N THR A 165 9.22 -10.14 -5.53
CA THR A 165 8.13 -10.81 -6.22
C THR A 165 8.60 -12.18 -6.69
N SER A 166 8.19 -13.25 -6.01
CA SER A 166 8.52 -14.60 -6.46
C SER A 166 7.78 -14.96 -7.74
N LEU A 167 8.45 -14.86 -8.88
CA LEU A 167 7.86 -15.17 -10.19
C LEU A 167 7.42 -16.63 -10.28
N SER A 168 8.14 -17.55 -9.62
CA SER A 168 7.75 -18.96 -9.51
C SER A 168 6.36 -19.15 -8.92
N ARG A 169 5.98 -18.33 -7.92
CA ARG A 169 4.65 -18.41 -7.31
C ARG A 169 3.56 -17.91 -8.25
N LEU A 170 3.85 -16.87 -9.02
CA LEU A 170 2.93 -16.28 -10.00
C LEU A 170 2.70 -17.20 -11.21
N THR A 171 3.68 -18.01 -11.59
CA THR A 171 3.53 -18.97 -12.69
C THR A 171 2.86 -20.27 -12.23
N ASN A 172 3.06 -20.69 -10.98
CA ASN A 172 2.51 -21.95 -10.45
C ASN A 172 0.99 -21.90 -10.21
N THR A 173 0.37 -20.72 -10.17
CA THR A 173 -1.10 -20.59 -10.06
C THR A 173 -1.85 -21.05 -11.30
N LEU A 174 -1.16 -21.32 -12.41
CA LEU A 174 -1.75 -21.74 -13.69
C LEU A 174 -1.58 -23.23 -14.01
N ASP A 175 -0.95 -24.02 -13.13
CA ASP A 175 -0.66 -25.43 -13.42
C ASP A 175 -1.48 -26.39 -12.50
N PRO A 176 -2.73 -26.74 -12.87
CA PRO A 176 -3.62 -27.54 -12.04
C PRO A 176 -3.13 -28.99 -11.80
N LYS A 177 -2.15 -29.48 -12.58
CA LYS A 177 -1.70 -30.88 -12.56
C LYS A 177 -0.67 -31.20 -11.48
N ARG A 178 -0.01 -30.21 -10.87
CA ARG A 178 0.99 -30.43 -9.80
C ARG A 178 0.43 -30.42 -8.38
N ARG A 179 -0.85 -30.05 -8.16
CA ARG A 179 -1.49 -30.08 -6.83
C ARG A 179 -1.69 -31.49 -6.24
N ALA A 180 -1.63 -32.54 -7.05
CA ALA A 180 -2.08 -33.87 -6.63
C ALA A 180 -1.02 -34.77 -5.97
N SER A 181 0.28 -34.43 -5.97
CA SER A 181 1.33 -35.38 -5.57
C SER A 181 2.05 -35.09 -4.25
N GLU A 182 1.73 -34.00 -3.54
CA GLU A 182 2.39 -33.66 -2.26
C GLU A 182 1.43 -33.38 -1.09
N PHE A 183 0.13 -33.64 -1.26
CA PHE A 183 -0.84 -33.48 -0.18
C PHE A 183 -0.94 -34.78 0.64
N ASP A 184 -0.19 -34.86 1.74
CA ASP A 184 -0.41 -35.88 2.78
C ASP A 184 -1.46 -35.35 3.78
N PRO A 185 -2.71 -35.85 3.76
CA PRO A 185 -3.79 -35.37 4.63
C PRO A 185 -3.55 -35.67 6.11
N SER A 186 -2.54 -36.48 6.46
CA SER A 186 -2.23 -36.88 7.84
C SER A 186 -1.37 -35.89 8.62
N LEU A 187 -0.84 -34.85 7.96
CA LEU A 187 -0.02 -33.79 8.59
C LEU A 187 -0.80 -32.54 9.01
N LEU A 188 -2.13 -32.54 8.89
CA LEU A 188 -2.96 -31.45 9.41
C LEU A 188 -2.88 -31.39 10.95
N PRO A 189 -2.49 -30.26 11.57
CA PRO A 189 -2.60 -30.09 13.01
C PRO A 189 -4.07 -30.23 13.42
N GLN A 190 -4.32 -31.08 14.41
CA GLN A 190 -5.65 -31.29 14.97
C GLN A 190 -6.25 -29.96 15.45
N VAL A 191 -7.34 -29.59 14.78
CA VAL A 191 -8.43 -28.71 15.19
C VAL A 191 -8.26 -28.07 16.57
N VAL A 192 -7.70 -26.86 16.62
CA VAL A 192 -8.02 -25.91 17.69
C VAL A 192 -9.29 -25.18 17.26
N SER A 193 -10.41 -25.76 17.69
CA SER A 193 -11.77 -25.23 17.72
C SER A 193 -11.96 -23.79 17.19
N SER A 194 -12.32 -23.69 15.92
CA SER A 194 -12.81 -22.47 15.29
C SER A 194 -14.20 -22.11 15.83
N LYS A 195 -14.24 -21.25 16.85
CA LYS A 195 -15.47 -20.59 17.32
C LYS A 195 -15.62 -19.13 16.86
N PHE A 196 -14.75 -18.62 15.98
CA PHE A 196 -14.77 -17.20 15.58
C PHE A 196 -15.31 -16.88 14.18
N PHE A 197 -15.51 -17.86 13.30
CA PHE A 197 -15.95 -17.60 11.91
C PHE A 197 -16.96 -18.67 11.47
N LYS A 198 -18.22 -18.52 11.92
CA LYS A 198 -19.35 -19.26 11.34
C LYS A 198 -20.05 -18.50 10.21
N ASP A 199 -19.80 -17.19 10.12
CA ASP A 199 -20.34 -16.34 9.07
C ASP A 199 -19.20 -15.98 8.13
N ASP A 200 -19.42 -16.24 6.84
CA ASP A 200 -18.58 -15.80 5.74
C ASP A 200 -18.33 -14.28 5.87
N PRO A 201 -17.10 -13.83 6.17
CA PRO A 201 -16.79 -12.41 6.37
C PRO A 201 -17.07 -11.56 5.11
N THR A 202 -17.30 -12.20 3.96
CA THR A 202 -17.68 -11.54 2.70
C THR A 202 -19.14 -11.05 2.66
N ARG A 203 -19.97 -11.33 3.67
CA ARG A 203 -21.39 -10.94 3.66
C ARG A 203 -21.77 -9.80 4.60
N ASN A 204 -21.06 -9.62 5.71
CA ASN A 204 -21.36 -8.54 6.65
C ASN A 204 -20.39 -7.37 6.47
N PRO A 205 -20.77 -6.29 5.77
CA PRO A 205 -19.90 -5.12 5.56
C PRO A 205 -19.54 -4.39 6.87
N ALA A 206 -20.16 -4.75 8.00
CA ALA A 206 -19.82 -4.25 9.33
C ALA A 206 -18.59 -4.93 9.95
N LEU A 207 -18.20 -6.10 9.45
CA LEU A 207 -17.06 -6.83 10.01
C LEU A 207 -15.75 -6.26 9.49
N PRO A 208 -14.71 -6.22 10.35
CA PRO A 208 -13.36 -5.89 9.91
C PRO A 208 -12.87 -6.82 8.80
N ILE A 209 -12.12 -6.27 7.85
CA ILE A 209 -11.45 -7.06 6.80
C ILE A 209 -10.20 -7.72 7.35
N VAL A 210 -9.51 -7.01 8.25
CA VAL A 210 -8.27 -7.46 8.86
C VAL A 210 -8.49 -7.76 10.35
N PRO A 211 -7.78 -8.74 10.92
CA PRO A 211 -7.94 -9.13 12.32
C PRO A 211 -7.45 -8.06 13.29
N ALA A 212 -6.61 -7.12 12.84
CA ALA A 212 -6.09 -6.02 13.65
C ALA A 212 -5.79 -4.80 12.77
N ALA A 213 -6.02 -3.61 13.32
CA ALA A 213 -5.71 -2.36 12.65
C ALA A 213 -4.21 -2.21 12.39
N SER A 214 -3.86 -1.63 11.25
CA SER A 214 -2.51 -1.19 10.92
C SER A 214 -2.05 -0.10 11.90
N VAL A 215 -0.74 0.02 12.12
CA VAL A 215 -0.15 1.02 13.03
C VAL A 215 -0.64 2.43 12.70
N ARG A 216 -0.78 2.75 11.40
CA ARG A 216 -1.26 4.04 10.92
C ARG A 216 -2.71 4.30 11.30
N ILE A 217 -3.60 3.32 11.14
CA ILE A 217 -5.02 3.45 11.48
C ILE A 217 -5.24 3.42 13.00
N GLN A 218 -4.44 2.66 13.74
CA GLN A 218 -4.44 2.71 15.21
C GLN A 218 -4.04 4.09 15.72
N HIS A 219 -2.97 4.68 15.16
CA HIS A 219 -2.52 6.03 15.52
C HIS A 219 -3.58 7.09 15.16
N ALA A 220 -4.18 7.00 13.98
CA ALA A 220 -5.29 7.88 13.58
C ALA A 220 -6.46 7.81 14.56
N ALA A 221 -6.89 6.61 14.95
CA ALA A 221 -7.97 6.42 15.91
C ALA A 221 -7.62 6.97 17.29
N TYR A 222 -6.38 6.78 17.75
CA TYR A 222 -5.90 7.34 19.01
C TYR A 222 -5.95 8.88 19.02
N VAL A 223 -5.42 9.52 17.97
CA VAL A 223 -5.43 11.00 17.84
C VAL A 223 -6.86 11.53 17.81
N LEU A 224 -7.74 10.95 16.98
CA LEU A 224 -9.14 11.35 16.90
C LEU A 224 -9.86 11.20 18.24
N ARG A 225 -9.71 10.04 18.91
CA ARG A 225 -10.32 9.79 20.21
C ARG A 225 -9.84 10.82 21.25
N THR A 226 -8.54 11.09 21.30
CA THR A 226 -7.96 12.06 22.23
C THR A 226 -8.48 13.47 21.97
N CYS A 227 -8.51 13.91 20.71
CA CYS A 227 -9.06 15.22 20.34
C CYS A 227 -10.57 15.33 20.63
N ILE A 228 -11.35 14.26 20.42
CA ILE A 228 -12.78 14.24 20.76
C ILE A 228 -12.95 14.38 22.29
N LEU A 229 -12.18 13.64 23.08
CA LEU A 229 -12.25 13.75 24.55
C LEU A 229 -11.85 15.12 25.08
N GLY A 230 -10.92 15.81 24.41
CA GLY A 230 -10.49 17.17 24.76
C GLY A 230 -11.50 18.25 24.33
N LYS A 231 -11.91 18.23 23.05
CA LYS A 231 -12.70 19.32 22.44
C LYS A 231 -14.22 19.11 22.51
N ALA A 232 -14.69 17.86 22.54
CA ALA A 232 -16.09 17.50 22.50
C ALA A 232 -16.42 16.28 23.40
N PRO A 233 -16.08 16.34 24.72
CA PRO A 233 -16.21 15.20 25.63
C PRO A 233 -17.63 14.62 25.71
N GLN A 234 -18.66 15.42 25.42
CA GLN A 234 -20.06 15.00 25.39
C GLN A 234 -20.39 13.96 24.30
N MET A 235 -19.54 13.80 23.28
CA MET A 235 -19.78 12.87 22.19
C MET A 235 -19.60 11.41 22.62
N ILE A 236 -18.61 11.14 23.48
CA ILE A 236 -18.29 9.81 24.00
C ILE A 236 -18.96 9.65 25.36
N ARG A 237 -20.08 8.92 25.40
CA ARG A 237 -20.83 8.73 26.64
C ARG A 237 -21.68 7.47 26.64
N ASP A 238 -22.17 7.12 27.81
CA ASP A 238 -23.15 6.05 27.97
C ASP A 238 -24.49 6.49 27.37
N ARG A 239 -25.10 5.62 26.57
CA ARG A 239 -26.40 5.83 25.93
C ARG A 239 -27.31 4.63 26.20
N LYS A 240 -28.56 4.90 26.58
CA LYS A 240 -29.58 3.86 26.80
C LYS A 240 -30.50 3.81 25.59
N TYR A 241 -30.64 2.62 24.99
CA TYR A 241 -31.51 2.40 23.83
C TYR A 241 -32.19 1.03 23.94
N HIS A 242 -33.50 0.95 23.71
CA HIS A 242 -34.34 -0.24 23.93
C HIS A 242 -33.99 -1.01 25.22
N LEU A 243 -33.90 -0.29 26.35
CA LEU A 243 -33.57 -0.84 27.68
C LEU A 243 -32.14 -1.42 27.83
N LYS A 244 -31.32 -1.43 26.78
CA LYS A 244 -29.90 -1.80 26.82
C LYS A 244 -29.02 -0.57 27.04
N MET A 245 -28.04 -0.70 27.92
CA MET A 245 -27.02 0.34 28.14
C MET A 245 -25.84 0.09 27.20
N HIS A 246 -25.49 1.10 26.40
CA HIS A 246 -24.32 1.11 25.52
C HIS A 246 -23.28 2.06 26.10
N ARG A 247 -22.19 1.50 26.64
CA ARG A 247 -21.15 2.29 27.31
C ARG A 247 -20.19 2.95 26.32
N SER A 248 -19.72 4.14 26.70
CA SER A 248 -18.64 4.89 26.02
C SER A 248 -18.78 4.94 24.50
N CYS A 249 -19.98 5.26 23.99
CA CYS A 249 -20.27 5.21 22.57
C CYS A 249 -20.52 6.59 21.97
N LEU A 250 -20.24 6.69 20.67
CA LEU A 250 -20.48 7.83 19.81
C LEU A 250 -21.68 7.56 18.90
N VAL A 251 -22.26 8.62 18.33
CA VAL A 251 -23.31 8.51 17.32
C VAL A 251 -22.74 8.81 15.94
N GLY A 252 -23.02 7.97 14.95
CA GLY A 252 -22.47 8.10 13.58
C GLY A 252 -22.65 9.49 12.97
N SER A 253 -23.84 10.09 13.08
CA SER A 253 -24.08 11.45 12.58
C SER A 253 -23.30 12.53 13.35
N GLU A 254 -23.17 12.40 14.67
CA GLU A 254 -22.35 13.32 15.49
C GLU A 254 -20.87 13.20 15.13
N MET A 255 -20.38 11.99 14.80
CA MET A 255 -19.00 11.75 14.37
C MET A 255 -18.71 12.40 13.00
N VAL A 256 -19.65 12.32 12.06
CA VAL A 256 -19.55 12.99 10.75
C VAL A 256 -19.53 14.51 10.95
N ASP A 257 -20.45 15.04 11.74
CA ASP A 257 -20.52 16.48 12.04
C ASP A 257 -19.19 16.96 12.63
N TRP A 258 -18.68 16.27 13.64
CA TRP A 258 -17.43 16.67 14.30
C TRP A 258 -16.25 16.70 13.34
N LEU A 259 -16.10 15.67 12.49
CA LEU A 259 -14.98 15.55 11.55
C LEU A 259 -14.99 16.66 10.49
N ILE A 260 -16.17 17.01 9.96
CA ILE A 260 -16.33 18.12 9.00
C ILE A 260 -15.90 19.45 9.62
N HIS A 261 -16.22 19.67 10.90
CA HIS A 261 -15.84 20.90 11.59
C HIS A 261 -14.35 20.97 11.96
N GLN A 262 -13.58 19.87 11.88
CA GLN A 262 -12.16 19.89 12.25
C GLN A 262 -11.26 20.44 11.14
N SER A 263 -11.60 20.26 9.86
CA SER A 263 -10.72 20.61 8.76
C SER A 263 -11.48 20.92 7.48
N PRO A 264 -11.09 21.97 6.73
CA PRO A 264 -11.72 22.32 5.46
C PRO A 264 -11.50 21.27 4.35
N ILE A 265 -10.58 20.31 4.53
CA ILE A 265 -10.30 19.21 3.59
C ILE A 265 -11.48 18.22 3.50
N VAL A 266 -12.37 18.22 4.50
CA VAL A 266 -13.56 17.35 4.54
C VAL A 266 -14.75 18.12 3.96
N HIS A 267 -14.92 18.01 2.64
CA HIS A 267 -15.87 18.84 1.87
C HIS A 267 -17.30 18.28 1.87
N SER A 268 -17.50 17.03 2.27
CA SER A 268 -18.83 16.39 2.26
C SER A 268 -19.01 15.35 3.37
N ARG A 269 -20.27 15.08 3.70
CA ARG A 269 -20.66 14.00 4.64
C ARG A 269 -20.28 12.63 4.10
N SER A 270 -20.37 12.41 2.79
CA SER A 270 -19.97 11.15 2.15
C SER A 270 -18.46 10.89 2.30
N GLN A 271 -17.63 11.92 2.12
CA GLN A 271 -16.20 11.83 2.36
C GLN A 271 -15.90 11.47 3.81
N ALA A 272 -16.56 12.13 4.78
CA ALA A 272 -16.43 11.80 6.19
C ALA A 272 -16.87 10.36 6.51
N VAL A 273 -17.94 9.87 5.89
CA VAL A 273 -18.37 8.47 6.01
C VAL A 273 -17.28 7.52 5.56
N GLY A 274 -16.61 7.78 4.43
CA GLY A 274 -15.48 6.97 3.96
C GLY A 274 -14.29 6.98 4.92
N MET A 275 -13.96 8.15 5.48
CA MET A 275 -12.89 8.29 6.46
C MET A 275 -13.16 7.48 7.74
N TRP A 276 -14.40 7.51 8.25
CA TRP A 276 -14.80 6.69 9.40
C TRP A 276 -14.92 5.20 9.05
N GLN A 277 -15.35 4.87 7.83
CA GLN A 277 -15.39 3.50 7.33
C GLN A 277 -14.00 2.87 7.30
N ALA A 278 -12.95 3.62 6.94
CA ALA A 278 -11.56 3.14 6.98
C ALA A 278 -11.11 2.71 8.39
N LEU A 279 -11.55 3.43 9.43
CA LEU A 279 -11.29 3.05 10.83
C LEU A 279 -12.09 1.81 11.24
N LEU A 280 -13.32 1.67 10.73
CA LEU A 280 -14.21 0.55 11.05
C LEU A 280 -13.72 -0.77 10.43
N GLU A 281 -13.32 -0.74 9.16
CA GLU A 281 -12.90 -1.96 8.46
C GLU A 281 -11.56 -2.53 8.95
N GLU A 282 -10.77 -1.72 9.65
CA GLU A 282 -9.54 -2.13 10.31
C GLU A 282 -9.74 -2.44 11.81
N ALA A 283 -10.96 -2.43 12.33
CA ALA A 283 -11.29 -2.68 13.74
C ALA A 283 -10.79 -1.62 14.74
N ALA A 284 -10.44 -0.41 14.29
CA ALA A 284 -10.08 0.69 15.19
C ALA A 284 -11.31 1.33 15.85
N ILE A 285 -12.44 1.31 15.14
CA ILE A 285 -13.78 1.52 15.71
C ILE A 285 -14.68 0.34 15.36
N ALA A 286 -15.75 0.17 16.11
CA ALA A 286 -16.74 -0.87 15.87
C ALA A 286 -18.16 -0.33 16.01
N HIS A 287 -19.09 -0.82 15.18
CA HIS A 287 -20.51 -0.65 15.44
C HIS A 287 -20.90 -1.49 16.66
N VAL A 288 -21.64 -0.93 17.60
CA VAL A 288 -21.87 -1.58 18.91
C VAL A 288 -22.67 -2.90 18.80
N SER A 289 -23.43 -3.11 17.72
CA SER A 289 -24.07 -4.40 17.42
C SER A 289 -23.36 -5.24 16.35
N GLN A 290 -22.29 -4.74 15.72
CA GLN A 290 -21.58 -5.40 14.61
C GLN A 290 -22.45 -5.72 13.37
N GLU A 291 -23.58 -5.02 13.21
CA GLU A 291 -24.54 -5.24 12.09
C GLU A 291 -24.43 -4.23 10.95
N HIS A 292 -23.73 -3.11 11.16
CA HIS A 292 -23.69 -2.02 10.19
C HIS A 292 -22.27 -1.57 9.90
N TYR A 293 -21.98 -1.40 8.62
CA TYR A 293 -20.92 -0.53 8.15
C TYR A 293 -21.14 0.90 8.68
N PHE A 294 -20.15 1.77 8.53
CA PHE A 294 -20.27 3.13 9.02
C PHE A 294 -21.39 3.89 8.28
N LYS A 295 -22.33 4.44 9.03
CA LYS A 295 -23.47 5.17 8.50
C LYS A 295 -23.61 6.48 9.24
N ASP A 296 -23.82 7.53 8.45
CA ASP A 296 -24.23 8.85 8.92
C ASP A 296 -25.69 8.83 9.40
N LYS A 297 -25.94 8.16 10.51
CA LYS A 297 -27.26 7.96 11.13
C LYS A 297 -27.14 7.94 12.65
N TYR A 298 -28.29 7.85 13.32
CA TYR A 298 -28.37 7.63 14.76
C TYR A 298 -28.03 6.16 15.12
N LEU A 299 -26.79 5.76 14.87
CA LEU A 299 -26.23 4.44 15.19
C LEU A 299 -25.02 4.60 16.09
N PHE A 300 -24.76 3.60 16.94
CA PHE A 300 -23.72 3.70 17.95
C PHE A 300 -22.43 3.03 17.51
N TYR A 301 -21.33 3.75 17.69
CA TYR A 301 -19.98 3.29 17.41
C TYR A 301 -19.10 3.45 18.66
N ARG A 302 -18.03 2.66 18.75
CA ARG A 302 -17.09 2.69 19.87
C ARG A 302 -15.66 2.55 19.36
N PHE A 303 -14.72 3.27 19.97
CA PHE A 303 -13.29 3.02 19.78
C PHE A 303 -12.87 1.72 20.48
N SER A 304 -11.97 0.95 19.87
CA SER A 304 -11.50 -0.33 20.42
C SER A 304 -10.90 -0.22 21.83
N GLY A 305 -10.29 0.92 22.17
CA GLY A 305 -9.75 1.18 23.52
C GLY A 305 -10.80 1.45 24.62
N ASP A 306 -12.09 1.58 24.27
CA ASP A 306 -13.16 1.95 25.21
C ASP A 306 -14.09 0.78 25.58
N GLU A 307 -13.76 -0.45 25.19
CA GLU A 307 -14.63 -1.63 25.39
C GLU A 307 -14.99 -1.90 26.86
N ASP A 308 -14.02 -1.70 27.76
CA ASP A 308 -14.21 -1.91 29.21
C ASP A 308 -15.05 -0.82 29.89
N GLY A 309 -15.42 0.24 29.15
CA GLY A 309 -16.19 1.38 29.68
C GLY A 309 -15.41 2.28 30.64
N LYS A 310 -14.10 2.06 30.81
CA LYS A 310 -13.21 2.90 31.61
C LYS A 310 -12.60 3.98 30.72
N LEU A 311 -13.27 5.13 30.63
CA LEU A 311 -12.73 6.29 29.92
C LEU A 311 -11.55 6.88 30.68
N THR A 312 -10.33 6.62 30.20
CA THR A 312 -9.14 7.36 30.62
C THR A 312 -9.12 8.70 29.88
N LYS A 313 -9.15 9.80 30.64
CA LYS A 313 -8.98 11.13 30.06
C LYS A 313 -7.49 11.33 29.76
N PRO A 314 -7.12 11.64 28.51
CA PRO A 314 -5.73 11.90 28.15
C PRO A 314 -5.23 13.14 28.90
N GLY A 315 -3.94 13.14 29.27
CA GLY A 315 -3.32 14.26 29.98
C GLY A 315 -3.22 15.52 29.09
N PRO A 316 -3.05 16.72 29.66
CA PRO A 316 -2.96 17.96 28.88
C PRO A 316 -1.84 17.93 27.81
N SER A 317 -0.68 17.36 28.16
CA SER A 317 0.44 17.22 27.22
C SER A 317 0.10 16.29 26.05
N GLU A 318 -0.60 15.18 26.31
CA GLU A 318 -1.02 14.22 25.27
C GLU A 318 -2.07 14.84 24.35
N GLN A 319 -2.98 15.64 24.90
CA GLN A 319 -3.98 16.38 24.14
C GLN A 319 -3.32 17.36 23.18
N ASN A 320 -2.37 18.17 23.66
CA ASN A 320 -1.64 19.12 22.81
C ASN A 320 -0.92 18.42 21.64
N VAL A 321 -0.21 17.31 21.92
CA VAL A 321 0.48 16.54 20.87
C VAL A 321 -0.50 15.98 19.84
N CYS A 322 -1.63 15.42 20.28
CA CYS A 322 -2.65 14.90 19.35
C CYS A 322 -3.31 16.02 18.54
N GLU A 323 -3.52 17.20 19.14
CA GLU A 323 -4.07 18.35 18.44
C GLU A 323 -3.15 18.86 17.32
N GLU A 324 -1.83 18.86 17.55
CA GLU A 324 -0.84 19.18 16.51
C GLU A 324 -0.86 18.14 15.37
N GLN A 325 -1.05 16.86 15.69
CA GLN A 325 -1.10 15.75 14.73
C GLN A 325 -2.44 15.61 13.99
N LEU A 326 -3.49 16.30 14.44
CA LEU A 326 -4.86 16.07 13.97
C LEU A 326 -5.01 16.30 12.45
N ASN A 327 -4.38 17.35 11.91
CA ASN A 327 -4.48 17.64 10.48
C ASN A 327 -3.83 16.54 9.61
N ASP A 328 -2.67 16.03 10.00
CA ASP A 328 -1.98 14.95 9.26
C ASP A 328 -2.79 13.65 9.28
N VAL A 329 -3.43 13.36 10.41
CA VAL A 329 -4.36 12.24 10.56
C VAL A 329 -5.59 12.41 9.65
N ILE A 330 -6.17 13.61 9.60
CA ILE A 330 -7.29 13.92 8.70
C ILE A 330 -6.88 13.75 7.23
N VAL A 331 -5.70 14.24 6.83
CA VAL A 331 -5.18 14.05 5.46
C VAL A 331 -5.01 12.57 5.15
N THR A 332 -4.42 11.80 6.07
CA THR A 332 -4.24 10.36 5.93
C THR A 332 -5.58 9.66 5.73
N LEU A 333 -6.59 9.98 6.55
CA LEU A 333 -7.92 9.39 6.45
C LEU A 333 -8.64 9.79 5.16
N ALA A 334 -8.47 11.03 4.71
CA ALA A 334 -9.03 11.50 3.44
C ALA A 334 -8.44 10.76 2.23
N GLN A 335 -7.18 10.31 2.32
CA GLN A 335 -6.53 9.50 1.27
C GLN A 335 -7.00 8.05 1.24
N VAL A 336 -7.29 7.44 2.41
CA VAL A 336 -7.73 6.03 2.48
C VAL A 336 -9.26 5.86 2.43
N GLY A 337 -10.02 6.92 2.67
CA GLY A 337 -11.48 6.90 2.73
C GLY A 337 -12.18 6.44 1.44
N PRO A 338 -11.78 6.90 0.24
CA PRO A 338 -12.41 6.47 -1.01
C PRO A 338 -12.26 4.96 -1.27
N ASP A 339 -11.07 4.42 -1.01
CA ASP A 339 -10.76 2.99 -1.14
C ASP A 339 -11.51 2.13 -0.09
N ALA A 340 -11.71 2.66 1.13
CA ALA A 340 -12.58 2.03 2.13
C ALA A 340 -14.06 2.03 1.72
N MET A 341 -14.55 3.12 1.10
CA MET A 341 -15.90 3.19 0.53
C MET A 341 -16.09 2.18 -0.59
N LEU A 342 -15.12 2.08 -1.52
CA LEU A 342 -15.12 1.09 -2.60
C LEU A 342 -15.30 -0.33 -2.03
N ARG A 343 -14.46 -0.73 -1.08
CA ARG A 343 -14.55 -2.07 -0.46
C ARG A 343 -15.84 -2.30 0.28
N MET A 344 -16.35 -1.29 0.99
CA MET A 344 -17.63 -1.37 1.69
C MET A 344 -18.78 -1.62 0.70
N ILE A 345 -18.79 -0.92 -0.44
CA ILE A 345 -19.84 -1.05 -1.46
C ILE A 345 -19.69 -2.36 -2.22
N LEU A 346 -18.48 -2.78 -2.58
CA LEU A 346 -18.25 -4.03 -3.31
C LEU A 346 -18.60 -5.28 -2.49
N ARG A 347 -18.67 -5.17 -1.15
CA ARG A 347 -19.22 -6.20 -0.26
C ARG A 347 -20.74 -6.36 -0.37
N LYS A 348 -21.45 -5.42 -1.01
CA LYS A 348 -22.85 -5.60 -1.41
C LYS A 348 -22.92 -6.48 -2.66
N PRO A 349 -23.87 -7.44 -2.75
CA PRO A 349 -24.16 -8.14 -3.99
C PRO A 349 -24.41 -7.15 -5.15
N PRO A 350 -23.98 -7.44 -6.38
CA PRO A 350 -24.20 -6.59 -7.55
C PRO A 350 -25.63 -6.03 -7.70
N HIS A 351 -26.63 -6.85 -7.42
CA HIS A 351 -28.05 -6.49 -7.56
C HIS A 351 -28.60 -5.61 -6.42
N GLU A 352 -27.86 -5.42 -5.33
CA GLU A 352 -28.24 -4.57 -4.19
C GLU A 352 -27.57 -3.18 -4.22
N ARG A 353 -26.72 -2.91 -5.22
CA ARG A 353 -26.01 -1.64 -5.36
C ARG A 353 -26.95 -0.56 -5.89
N THR A 354 -26.97 0.60 -5.22
CA THR A 354 -27.70 1.78 -5.68
C THR A 354 -26.98 2.47 -6.84
N ILE A 355 -27.61 3.47 -7.46
CA ILE A 355 -26.97 4.27 -8.50
C ILE A 355 -25.74 5.00 -7.92
N ASP A 356 -25.88 5.61 -6.74
CA ASP A 356 -24.78 6.27 -6.03
C ASP A 356 -23.63 5.29 -5.72
N ASP A 357 -23.94 4.04 -5.37
CA ASP A 357 -22.94 3.00 -5.15
C ASP A 357 -22.11 2.74 -6.42
N LEU A 358 -22.77 2.66 -7.58
CA LEU A 358 -22.13 2.41 -8.87
C LEU A 358 -21.26 3.60 -9.31
N GLU A 359 -21.68 4.83 -9.02
CA GLU A 359 -20.89 6.04 -9.28
C GLU A 359 -19.60 6.04 -8.45
N ILE A 360 -19.70 5.74 -7.15
CA ILE A 360 -18.52 5.66 -6.28
C ILE A 360 -17.56 4.56 -6.75
N ILE A 361 -18.07 3.38 -7.12
CA ILE A 361 -17.21 2.33 -7.67
C ILE A 361 -16.52 2.83 -8.94
N TYR A 362 -17.29 3.39 -9.89
CA TYR A 362 -16.76 3.87 -11.16
C TYR A 362 -15.66 4.92 -10.97
N ASP A 363 -15.86 5.91 -10.11
CA ASP A 363 -14.89 6.96 -9.82
C ASP A 363 -13.57 6.36 -9.30
N GLU A 364 -13.65 5.34 -8.45
CA GLU A 364 -12.45 4.64 -7.96
C GLU A 364 -11.78 3.80 -9.06
N LEU A 365 -12.54 3.17 -9.96
CA LEU A 365 -11.97 2.43 -11.10
C LEU A 365 -11.19 3.34 -12.07
N LEU A 366 -11.43 4.66 -12.07
CA LEU A 366 -10.62 5.60 -12.84
C LEU A 366 -9.19 5.68 -12.32
N HIS A 367 -8.99 5.48 -11.02
CA HIS A 367 -7.69 5.53 -10.35
C HIS A 367 -6.97 4.17 -10.34
N VAL A 368 -7.67 3.07 -10.65
CA VAL A 368 -7.06 1.73 -10.73
C VAL A 368 -6.21 1.61 -11.99
N LYS A 369 -4.89 1.68 -11.83
CA LYS A 369 -3.93 1.64 -12.95
C LYS A 369 -4.03 0.38 -13.79
N ALA A 370 -4.31 -0.78 -13.20
CA ALA A 370 -4.52 -2.03 -13.93
C ALA A 370 -5.68 -1.96 -14.94
N LEU A 371 -6.66 -1.08 -14.70
CA LEU A 371 -7.82 -0.86 -15.56
C LEU A 371 -7.65 0.38 -16.46
N SER A 372 -6.50 1.07 -16.42
CA SER A 372 -6.27 2.33 -17.15
C SER A 372 -6.45 2.21 -18.67
N HIS A 373 -6.20 1.02 -19.22
CA HIS A 373 -6.35 0.70 -20.63
C HIS A 373 -7.82 0.46 -21.06
N LEU A 374 -8.74 0.31 -20.12
CA LEU A 374 -10.16 0.08 -20.40
C LEU A 374 -10.88 1.40 -20.67
N SER A 375 -11.84 1.37 -21.59
CA SER A 375 -12.68 2.53 -21.90
C SER A 375 -13.59 2.89 -20.72
N SER A 376 -14.01 4.15 -20.64
CA SER A 376 -14.96 4.60 -19.60
C SER A 376 -16.26 3.83 -19.61
N LEU A 377 -16.75 3.41 -20.78
CA LEU A 377 -17.95 2.57 -20.89
C LEU A 377 -17.73 1.20 -20.25
N VAL A 378 -16.58 0.55 -20.53
CA VAL A 378 -16.26 -0.74 -19.93
C VAL A 378 -16.10 -0.62 -18.42
N LYS A 379 -15.49 0.46 -17.92
CA LYS A 379 -15.38 0.71 -16.46
C LYS A 379 -16.77 0.89 -15.81
N ARG A 380 -17.71 1.56 -16.48
CA ARG A 380 -19.10 1.69 -15.99
C ARG A 380 -19.81 0.35 -15.92
N GLU A 381 -19.67 -0.48 -16.95
CA GLU A 381 -20.22 -1.84 -16.92
C GLU A 381 -19.55 -2.69 -15.83
N LEU A 382 -18.23 -2.60 -15.66
CA LEU A 382 -17.49 -3.31 -14.61
C LEU A 382 -17.97 -2.93 -13.20
N ALA A 383 -18.26 -1.65 -12.94
CA ALA A 383 -18.76 -1.21 -11.65
C ALA A 383 -20.03 -2.00 -11.21
N SER A 384 -20.86 -2.39 -12.17
CA SER A 384 -22.09 -3.15 -11.91
C SER A 384 -21.85 -4.63 -11.58
N VAL A 385 -20.72 -5.22 -11.99
CA VAL A 385 -20.48 -6.68 -11.88
C VAL A 385 -19.28 -7.06 -11.01
N LEU A 386 -18.42 -6.10 -10.64
CA LEU A 386 -17.22 -6.37 -9.85
C LEU A 386 -17.54 -7.05 -8.53
N ILE A 387 -16.74 -8.05 -8.17
CA ILE A 387 -16.83 -8.80 -6.91
C ILE A 387 -15.57 -8.47 -6.10
N PHE A 388 -15.74 -8.29 -4.79
CA PHE A 388 -14.64 -8.12 -3.86
C PHE A 388 -14.43 -9.38 -3.04
N GLU A 389 -13.17 -9.82 -2.96
CA GLU A 389 -12.73 -10.95 -2.16
C GLU A 389 -11.56 -10.52 -1.28
N ALA A 390 -11.54 -11.00 -0.03
CA ALA A 390 -10.47 -10.72 0.93
C ALA A 390 -10.05 -12.01 1.61
N HIS A 391 -8.75 -12.27 1.63
CA HIS A 391 -8.16 -13.46 2.23
C HIS A 391 -7.28 -13.05 3.41
N PRO A 392 -7.64 -13.41 4.66
CA PRO A 392 -6.91 -12.97 5.85
C PRO A 392 -5.56 -13.67 6.01
N PHE A 393 -5.38 -14.84 5.40
CA PHE A 393 -4.17 -15.64 5.49
C PHE A 393 -3.50 -15.81 4.12
N LYS A 394 -2.17 -15.76 4.13
CA LYS A 394 -1.37 -15.94 2.94
C LYS A 394 -1.29 -17.42 2.56
N GLY A 395 -1.78 -17.77 1.38
CA GLY A 395 -1.62 -19.12 0.80
C GLY A 395 -2.85 -20.03 0.90
N GLU A 396 -3.99 -19.49 1.34
CA GLU A 396 -5.31 -20.14 1.24
C GLU A 396 -6.01 -19.81 -0.08
#